data_AF-X0VGA7-F1
#
_entry.id   AF-X0VGA7-F1
#
_cell.length_a   1.000
_cell.length_b   1.000
_cell.length_c   1.000
_cell.angle_alpha   90.00
_cell.angle_beta   90.00
_cell.angle_gamma   90.00
#
_symmetry.space_group_name_H-M   'P 1'
#
loop_
_entity.id
_entity.type
_entity.pdbx_description
1 polymer ?
#
loop_
_entity_poly.entity_id
_entity_poly.type
_entity_poly.pdbx_seq_one_letter_code
_entity_poly.pdbx_strand_id
1 'polypeptide(L)' 'LDISERMTEIGDLWRDFALIGSRICKNRASETETYPTMADTLRECAAEEEKLLRDLSQIVH' A
#
# COMPACT_ATOMS: atom_id res chain seq x y z
N LEU A 1 -0.33 13.77 15.34
CA LEU A 1 0.25 12.42 15.40
C LEU A 1 -0.49 11.50 14.44
N ASP A 2 -1.82 11.49 14.45
CA ASP A 2 -2.70 10.71 13.56
C ASP A 2 -2.28 10.66 12.07
N ILE A 3 -2.04 11.79 11.40
CA ILE A 3 -1.61 11.79 9.98
C ILE A 3 -0.23 11.15 9.78
N SER A 4 0.72 11.34 10.71
CA SER A 4 2.05 10.75 10.59
C SER A 4 2.03 9.24 10.80
N GLU A 5 1.15 8.75 11.68
CA GLU A 5 0.92 7.32 11.91
C GLU A 5 0.30 6.70 10.66
N ARG A 6 -0.79 7.29 10.15
CA ARG A 6 -1.44 6.84 8.89
C ARG A 6 -0.47 6.85 7.70
N MET A 7 0.40 7.84 7.59
CA MET A 7 1.43 7.88 6.55
C MET A 7 2.44 6.74 6.69
N THR A 8 2.76 6.33 7.92
CA THR A 8 3.64 5.19 8.18
C THR A 8 2.95 3.88 7.79
N GLU A 9 1.68 3.71 8.16
CA GLU A 9 0.87 2.53 7.80
C GLU A 9 0.73 2.36 6.28
N ILE A 10 0.48 3.44 5.55
CA ILE A 10 0.43 3.41 4.07
C ILE A 10 1.81 2.99 3.51
N GLY A 11 2.90 3.50 4.08
CA GLY A 11 4.25 3.09 3.72
C GLY A 11 4.54 1.61 4.01
N ASP A 12 3.98 1.06 5.09
CA ASP A 12 4.05 -0.37 5.42
C ASP A 12 3.31 -1.20 4.36
N LEU A 13 2.11 -0.79 3.96
CA LEU A 13 1.32 -1.46 2.93
C LEU A 13 2.04 -1.49 1.57
N TRP A 14 2.71 -0.39 1.19
CA TRP A 14 3.55 -0.35 -0.01
C TRP A 14 4.73 -1.33 0.06
N ARG A 15 5.31 -1.57 1.24
CA ARG A 15 6.38 -2.55 1.42
C ARG A 15 5.86 -3.98 1.28
N ASP A 16 4.66 -4.25 1.77
CA ASP A 16 4.02 -5.57 1.60
C ASP A 16 3.68 -5.84 0.13
N PHE A 17 3.14 -4.86 -0.59
CA PHE A 17 2.94 -4.95 -2.05
C PHE A 17 4.25 -5.30 -2.78
N ALA A 18 5.34 -4.58 -2.46
CA ALA A 18 6.64 -4.82 -3.08
C ALA A 18 7.21 -6.20 -2.75
N LEU A 19 7.00 -6.68 -1.52
CA LEU A 19 7.41 -8.02 -1.09
C LEU A 19 6.69 -9.10 -1.90
N ILE A 20 5.36 -9.01 -2.04
CA ILE A 20 4.55 -9.94 -2.83
C ILE A 20 5.02 -9.94 -4.29
N GLY A 21 5.19 -8.75 -4.90
CA GLY A 21 5.70 -8.64 -6.27
C GLY A 21 7.08 -9.29 -6.44
N SER A 22 7.97 -9.10 -5.47
CA SER A 22 9.30 -9.74 -5.49
C SER A 22 9.23 -11.27 -5.40
N ARG A 23 8.26 -11.82 -4.66
CA ARG A 23 8.05 -13.27 -4.52
C ARG A 23 7.48 -13.87 -5.81
N ILE A 24 6.50 -13.21 -6.40
CA ILE A 24 5.91 -13.61 -7.70
C ILE A 24 7.00 -13.65 -8.77
N CYS A 25 7.79 -12.59 -8.92
CA CYS A 25 8.87 -12.53 -9.92
C CYS A 25 9.95 -13.60 -9.71
N LYS A 26 10.16 -14.05 -8.47
CA LYS A 26 11.15 -15.08 -8.12
C LYS A 26 10.58 -16.50 -8.13
N ASN A 27 9.32 -16.67 -8.52
CA ASN A 27 8.58 -17.94 -8.44
C ASN A 27 8.59 -18.54 -7.02
N ARG A 28 8.52 -17.67 -6.01
CA ARG A 28 8.47 -17.99 -4.57
C ARG A 28 7.15 -17.56 -3.92
N ALA A 29 6.17 -17.19 -4.73
CA ALA A 29 4.85 -16.82 -4.26
C ALA A 29 4.11 -18.04 -3.71
N SER A 30 3.36 -17.85 -2.63
CA SER A 30 2.36 -18.83 -2.20
C SER A 30 1.17 -18.87 -3.16
N GLU A 31 0.30 -19.88 -3.03
CA GLU A 31 -0.94 -19.99 -3.82
C GLU A 31 -1.86 -18.75 -3.71
N THR A 32 -1.72 -17.99 -2.62
CA THR A 32 -2.52 -16.78 -2.34
C THR A 32 -1.86 -15.49 -2.85
N GLU A 33 -0.56 -15.50 -3.10
CA GLU A 33 0.23 -14.36 -3.56
C GLU A 33 0.21 -14.29 -5.10
N THR A 34 -0.96 -13.99 -5.66
CA THR A 34 -1.17 -13.94 -7.11
C THR A 34 -1.17 -12.51 -7.64
N TYR A 35 -1.02 -12.34 -8.97
CA TYR A 35 -1.15 -11.02 -9.60
C TYR A 35 -2.49 -10.32 -9.30
N PRO A 36 -3.65 -11.00 -9.30
CA PRO A 36 -4.91 -10.42 -8.82
C PRO A 36 -4.82 -9.88 -7.39
N THR A 37 -4.34 -10.68 -6.43
CA THR A 37 -4.17 -10.26 -5.04
C THR A 37 -3.27 -9.02 -4.94
N MET A 38 -2.15 -9.02 -5.67
CA MET A 38 -1.22 -7.90 -5.73
C MET A 38 -1.86 -6.64 -6.32
N ALA A 39 -2.73 -6.78 -7.33
CA ALA A 39 -3.47 -5.67 -7.92
C ALA A 39 -4.50 -5.07 -6.95
N ASP A 40 -5.11 -5.89 -6.10
CA ASP A 40 -6.03 -5.42 -5.06
C ASP A 40 -5.29 -4.63 -3.97
N THR A 41 -4.14 -5.14 -3.50
CA THR A 41 -3.27 -4.38 -2.58
C THR A 41 -2.82 -3.05 -3.18
N LEU A 42 -2.48 -3.02 -4.47
CA LEU A 42 -2.11 -1.78 -5.15
C LEU A 42 -3.25 -0.74 -5.14
N ARG A 43 -4.49 -1.17 -5.36
CA ARG A 43 -5.67 -0.29 -5.32
C ARG A 43 -5.93 0.23 -3.90
N GLU A 44 -5.73 -0.61 -2.90
CA GLU A 44 -5.82 -0.22 -1.49
C GLU A 44 -4.78 0.83 -1.12
N CYS A 45 -3.51 0.62 -1.49
CA CYS A 45 -2.46 1.62 -1.30
C CYS A 45 -2.84 2.98 -1.90
N ALA A 46 -3.32 2.97 -3.15
CA ALA A 46 -3.69 4.20 -3.85
C ALA A 46 -4.87 4.91 -3.19
N ALA A 47 -5.88 4.17 -2.73
CA ALA A 47 -7.05 4.74 -2.07
C ALA A 47 -6.70 5.39 -0.71
N GLU A 48 -5.88 4.71 0.10
CA GLU A 48 -5.47 5.23 1.40
C GLU A 48 -4.51 6.42 1.25
N GLU A 49 -3.59 6.38 0.28
CA GLU A 49 -2.71 7.51 -0.03
C GLU A 49 -3.50 8.74 -0.50
N GLU A 50 -4.48 8.56 -1.40
CA GLU A 50 -5.34 9.65 -1.86
C GLU A 50 -6.08 10.30 -0.68
N LYS A 51 -6.67 9.48 0.20
CA LYS A 51 -7.38 9.96 1.39
C LYS A 51 -6.45 10.74 2.32
N LEU A 52 -5.26 10.21 2.60
CA LEU A 52 -4.26 10.89 3.43
C LEU A 52 -3.86 12.24 2.85
N LEU A 53 -3.57 12.30 1.55
CA LEU A 53 -3.14 13.53 0.88
C LEU A 53 -4.26 14.58 0.86
N ARG A 54 -5.51 14.17 0.68
CA ARG A 54 -6.68 15.05 0.80
C ARG A 54 -6.80 15.61 2.21
N ASP A 55 -6.72 14.76 3.23
CA ASP A 55 -6.77 15.19 4.64
C ASP A 55 -5.61 16.14 4.98
N LEU A 56 -4.39 15.81 4.53
CA LEU A 56 -3.21 16.66 4.72
C LEU A 56 -3.38 18.03 4.07
N SER A 57 -3.94 18.07 2.85
CA SER A 57 -4.18 19.34 2.14
C SER A 57 -5.14 20.27 2.87
N GLN A 58 -6.09 19.73 3.63
CA GLN A 58 -7.02 20.52 4.45
C GLN A 58 -6.39 21.07 5.74
N ILE A 59 -5.32 20.45 6.23
CA ILE A 59 -4.62 20.87 7.46
C ILE A 59 -3.52 21.90 7.15
N VAL A 60 -2.88 21.76 6.00
CA VAL A 60 -1.77 22.64 5.57
C VAL A 60 -2.29 23.99 5.01
N HIS A 61 -3.60 24.10 4.76
CA HIS A 61 -4.25 25.34 4.32
C HIS A 61 -4.79 26.16 5.50
#